data_AF-A0A2K3NBQ1-F1
#
_entry.id   AF-A0A2K3NBQ1-F1
#
_cell.length_a   1.000
_cell.length_b   1.000
_cell.length_c   1.000
_cell.angle_alpha   90.00
_cell.angle_beta   90.00
_cell.angle_gamma   90.00
#
_symmetry.space_group_name_H-M   'P 1'
#
loop_
_entity.id
_entity.type
_entity.pdbx_description
1 polymer ?
#
loop_
_entity_poly.entity_id
_entity_poly.type
_entity_poly.pdbx_seq_one_letter_code
_entity_poly.pdbx_strand_id
1 'polypeptide(L)'
;MKSSSNIRGILQPNTAVHPSSSSIRGILQPNTAVHPVMLSGRQLDHRDTEAVIIGGMVLDIHATPSIHANPGTTTPGKCYFYSFHSIVAGYLNMESCQVYYVQGGVARNVAECMSKLGAKPYMISALGFDMAGNLLLEQWKTAGLSTEGILKNKDIETPVVCNIFDVNGEVAAGVASVEALEKYLTPDWILRYKSTLLSAPVLMVDANLSGPSLETSCKMAADTGCPVWFEPVSVTKSRRISSIAKY
;
A
#
# COMPACT_ATOMS: atom_id res chain seq x y z
N MET A 1 40.48 -8.91 -55.44
CA MET A 1 41.52 -9.17 -54.41
C MET A 1 40.78 -9.30 -53.08
N LYS A 2 40.42 -10.51 -52.60
CA LYS A 2 41.13 -11.37 -51.59
C LYS A 2 41.69 -10.54 -50.41
N SER A 3 41.43 -10.79 -49.12
CA SER A 3 41.08 -11.99 -48.30
C SER A 3 40.07 -11.59 -47.19
N SER A 4 39.15 -12.38 -46.60
CA SER A 4 39.03 -13.76 -46.09
C SER A 4 39.74 -14.08 -44.76
N SER A 5 38.96 -14.18 -43.68
CA SER A 5 39.10 -15.25 -42.67
C SER A 5 37.74 -15.59 -42.04
N ASN A 6 37.38 -16.87 -42.19
CA ASN A 6 36.21 -17.58 -41.68
C ASN A 6 36.41 -18.02 -40.23
N ILE A 7 35.35 -18.08 -39.43
CA ILE A 7 35.10 -19.20 -38.51
C ILE A 7 33.59 -19.53 -38.54
N ARG A 8 33.24 -20.65 -39.18
CA ARG A 8 31.93 -21.33 -39.08
C ARG A 8 32.03 -22.36 -37.96
N GLY A 9 31.19 -22.24 -36.93
CA GLY A 9 30.94 -23.25 -35.90
C GLY A 9 29.52 -23.77 -36.02
N ILE A 10 29.41 -25.07 -36.25
CA ILE A 10 28.21 -25.88 -36.47
C ILE A 10 27.41 -26.03 -35.17
N LEU A 11 26.10 -25.75 -35.18
CA LEU A 11 25.15 -26.35 -34.25
C LEU A 11 23.85 -26.69 -35.00
N GLN A 12 23.56 -27.99 -35.05
CA GLN A 12 22.37 -28.62 -35.63
C GLN A 12 21.11 -28.33 -34.81
N PRO A 13 19.90 -28.42 -35.39
CA PRO A 13 18.65 -28.25 -34.67
C PRO A 13 18.42 -29.43 -33.70
N ASN A 14 18.44 -29.14 -32.40
CA ASN A 14 18.07 -30.11 -31.37
C ASN A 14 16.56 -30.37 -31.41
N THR A 15 16.21 -31.61 -31.73
CA THR A 15 14.89 -32.20 -31.52
C THR A 15 14.48 -32.05 -30.06
N ALA A 16 13.37 -31.34 -29.79
CA ALA A 16 12.76 -31.28 -28.47
C ALA A 16 12.26 -32.68 -28.07
N VAL A 17 12.98 -33.32 -27.15
CA VAL A 17 12.50 -34.50 -26.44
C VAL A 17 11.55 -34.01 -25.34
N HIS A 18 10.27 -34.36 -25.44
CA HIS A 18 9.29 -34.19 -24.37
C HIS A 18 9.76 -34.97 -23.12
N PRO A 19 9.91 -34.33 -21.94
CA PRO A 19 10.12 -35.08 -20.70
C PRO A 19 8.79 -35.73 -20.28
N SER A 20 8.83 -37.06 -20.09
CA SER A 20 7.78 -37.85 -19.47
C SER A 20 7.45 -37.35 -18.06
N SER A 21 6.17 -37.37 -17.71
CA SER A 21 5.53 -36.81 -16.51
C SER A 21 5.87 -37.49 -15.17
N SER A 22 7.10 -37.98 -14.96
CA SER A 22 7.44 -38.81 -13.80
C SER A 22 8.69 -38.39 -13.00
N SER A 23 9.30 -37.23 -13.26
CA SER A 23 10.56 -36.85 -12.60
C SER A 23 10.56 -35.52 -11.84
N ILE A 24 9.40 -34.91 -11.58
CA ILE A 24 9.28 -33.73 -10.70
C ILE A 24 8.41 -34.10 -9.49
N ARG A 25 8.96 -34.91 -8.58
CA ARG A 25 8.33 -35.23 -7.28
C ARG A 25 9.28 -35.08 -6.08
N GLY A 26 10.42 -34.40 -6.26
CA GLY A 26 11.49 -34.40 -5.24
C GLY A 26 11.77 -33.10 -4.50
N ILE A 27 11.21 -31.93 -4.89
CA ILE A 27 11.65 -30.65 -4.33
C ILE A 27 10.46 -29.71 -4.12
N LEU A 28 9.63 -30.02 -3.13
CA LEU A 28 8.69 -29.10 -2.48
C LEU A 28 8.27 -29.80 -1.18
N GLN A 29 9.12 -29.74 -0.14
CA GLN A 29 8.62 -29.98 1.20
C GLN A 29 7.83 -28.73 1.62
N PRO A 30 6.53 -28.86 1.97
CA PRO A 30 5.80 -27.74 2.54
C PRO A 30 6.46 -27.38 3.87
N ASN A 31 6.84 -26.12 4.02
CA ASN A 31 7.28 -25.61 5.31
C ASN A 31 6.10 -25.71 6.28
N THR A 32 6.11 -26.68 7.18
CA THR A 32 5.01 -26.98 8.13
C THR A 32 4.92 -25.96 9.27
N ALA A 33 5.62 -24.83 9.18
CA ALA A 33 5.49 -23.72 10.11
C ALA A 33 4.36 -22.76 9.69
N VAL A 34 3.15 -23.30 9.47
CA VAL A 34 1.94 -22.49 9.56
C VAL A 34 1.50 -22.61 11.00
N HIS A 35 1.96 -21.69 11.85
CA HIS A 35 1.33 -21.53 13.15
C HIS A 35 -0.13 -21.18 12.88
N PRO A 36 -1.11 -21.98 13.36
CA PRO A 36 -2.49 -21.53 13.31
C PRO A 36 -2.53 -20.22 14.09
N VAL A 37 -2.86 -19.12 13.42
CA VAL A 37 -3.30 -17.91 14.10
C VAL A 37 -4.61 -18.30 14.77
N MET A 38 -4.49 -18.81 15.98
CA MET A 38 -5.63 -19.02 16.85
C MET A 38 -6.08 -17.60 17.19
N LEU A 39 -7.03 -17.08 16.40
CA LEU A 39 -7.86 -15.98 16.84
C LEU A 39 -8.58 -16.52 18.07
N SER A 40 -7.96 -16.40 19.23
CA SER A 40 -8.64 -16.64 20.48
C SER A 40 -9.74 -15.59 20.47
N GLY A 41 -10.97 -16.00 20.15
CA GLY A 41 -12.15 -15.20 20.34
C GLY A 41 -12.25 -14.96 21.84
N ARG A 42 -11.49 -13.99 22.35
CA ARG A 42 -11.85 -13.33 23.59
C ARG A 42 -13.26 -12.84 23.31
N GLN A 43 -14.20 -13.33 24.10
CA GLN A 43 -15.52 -12.76 24.19
C GLN A 43 -15.28 -11.29 24.57
N LEU A 44 -15.23 -10.42 23.56
CA LEU A 44 -15.10 -9.00 23.74
C LEU A 44 -16.40 -8.61 24.43
N ASP A 45 -16.31 -8.42 25.76
CA ASP A 45 -17.23 -7.54 26.47
C ASP A 45 -17.45 -6.33 25.54
N HIS A 46 -18.71 -5.94 25.32
CA HIS A 46 -19.13 -4.79 24.49
C HIS A 46 -18.57 -3.45 25.03
N ARG A 47 -17.26 -3.36 25.21
CA ARG A 47 -16.50 -2.12 25.21
C ARG A 47 -16.09 -1.95 23.76
N ASP A 48 -16.46 -0.82 23.18
CA ASP A 48 -16.10 -0.40 21.82
C ASP A 48 -14.57 -0.31 21.68
N THR A 49 -13.87 -1.45 21.57
CA THR A 49 -12.43 -1.46 21.31
C THR A 49 -12.20 -1.46 19.81
N GLU A 50 -11.53 -0.41 19.37
CA GLU A 50 -11.32 -0.11 17.97
C GLU A 50 -10.03 -0.80 17.47
N ALA A 51 -10.07 -1.40 16.28
CA ALA A 51 -8.86 -1.83 15.61
C ALA A 51 -7.94 -0.61 15.39
N VAL A 52 -6.66 -0.72 15.75
CA VAL A 52 -5.70 0.36 15.52
C VAL A 52 -4.96 0.10 14.23
N ILE A 53 -4.89 1.12 13.38
CA ILE A 53 -4.26 1.05 12.06
C ILE A 53 -3.19 2.15 11.98
N ILE A 54 -1.95 1.78 11.71
CA ILE A 54 -0.84 2.72 11.58
C ILE A 54 -0.25 2.61 10.18
N GLY A 55 -0.23 3.73 9.45
CA GLY A 55 0.32 3.74 8.10
C GLY A 55 -0.11 4.94 7.28
N GLY A 56 0.00 4.78 5.96
CA GLY A 56 -0.15 5.89 5.02
C GLY A 56 -1.60 6.28 4.71
N MET A 57 -1.87 7.59 4.79
CA MET A 57 -2.86 8.26 3.96
C MET A 57 -2.11 8.92 2.79
N VAL A 58 -2.48 8.57 1.55
CA VAL A 58 -1.78 9.01 0.34
C VAL A 58 -2.79 9.58 -0.64
N LEU A 59 -2.45 10.62 -1.38
CA LEU A 59 -3.27 11.06 -2.51
C LEU A 59 -2.74 10.39 -3.78
N ASP A 60 -3.56 9.56 -4.42
CA ASP A 60 -3.21 8.96 -5.70
C ASP A 60 -3.69 9.88 -6.84
N ILE A 61 -2.82 10.15 -7.81
CA ILE A 61 -3.10 10.91 -9.03
C ILE A 61 -2.94 9.93 -10.19
N HIS A 62 -4.05 9.59 -10.85
CA HIS A 62 -4.05 8.65 -11.97
C HIS A 62 -4.31 9.39 -13.27
N ALA A 63 -3.31 9.48 -14.14
CA ALA A 63 -3.42 10.10 -15.45
C ALA A 63 -3.48 9.01 -16.54
N THR A 64 -4.61 8.90 -17.23
CA THR A 64 -4.80 7.94 -18.32
C THR A 64 -4.93 8.71 -19.63
N PRO A 65 -3.95 8.64 -20.55
CA PRO A 65 -3.98 9.37 -21.79
C PRO A 65 -4.89 8.67 -22.81
N SER A 66 -5.62 9.44 -23.63
CA SER A 66 -6.47 8.89 -24.70
C SER A 66 -5.69 8.48 -25.95
N ILE A 67 -4.44 8.93 -26.05
CA ILE A 67 -3.49 8.58 -27.11
C ILE A 67 -2.11 8.31 -26.47
N HIS A 68 -1.19 7.74 -27.24
CA HIS A 68 0.15 7.47 -26.72
C HIS A 68 0.83 8.75 -26.21
N ALA A 69 1.24 8.74 -24.94
CA ALA A 69 1.98 9.86 -24.36
C ALA A 69 3.40 9.89 -24.95
N ASN A 70 3.82 11.05 -25.46
CA ASN A 70 5.16 11.24 -26.01
C ASN A 70 6.05 11.98 -25.00
N PRO A 71 7.26 11.49 -24.70
CA PRO A 71 8.19 12.19 -23.83
C PRO A 71 8.46 13.63 -24.32
N GLY A 72 8.50 14.58 -23.39
CA GLY A 72 8.80 15.99 -23.68
C GLY A 72 7.60 16.84 -24.12
N THR A 73 6.38 16.29 -24.16
CA THR A 73 5.15 17.05 -24.44
C THR A 73 3.99 16.61 -23.55
N THR A 74 2.90 17.37 -23.56
CA THR A 74 1.65 17.04 -22.87
C THR A 74 0.64 16.44 -23.85
N THR A 75 -0.17 15.50 -23.36
CA THR A 75 -1.33 14.98 -24.10
C THR A 75 -2.59 15.65 -23.57
N PRO A 76 -3.40 16.33 -24.43
CA PRO A 76 -4.61 17.02 -23.98
C PRO A 76 -5.61 16.07 -23.29
N GLY A 77 -6.14 16.50 -22.15
CA GLY A 77 -7.08 15.72 -21.33
C GLY A 77 -7.93 16.57 -20.40
N LYS A 78 -8.95 15.94 -19.82
CA LYS A 78 -9.80 16.48 -18.76
C LYS A 78 -9.30 15.97 -17.40
N CYS A 79 -9.23 16.85 -16.42
CA CYS A 79 -8.97 16.47 -15.04
C CYS A 79 -10.30 16.35 -14.30
N TYR A 80 -10.48 15.25 -13.57
CA TYR A 80 -11.63 14.95 -12.77
C TYR A 80 -11.25 14.74 -11.30
N PHE A 81 -12.12 15.22 -10.42
CA PHE A 81 -12.01 15.02 -8.98
C PHE A 81 -13.14 14.08 -8.55
N TYR A 82 -12.82 12.88 -8.05
CA TYR A 82 -13.82 11.95 -7.55
C TYR A 82 -13.57 11.62 -6.07
N SER A 83 -14.64 11.62 -5.29
CA SER A 83 -14.71 10.84 -4.05
C SER A 83 -15.13 9.42 -4.43
N PHE A 84 -14.60 8.40 -3.75
CA PHE A 84 -14.79 6.96 -4.00
C PHE A 84 -16.25 6.52 -4.25
N HIS A 85 -17.24 7.33 -3.90
CA HIS A 85 -18.66 7.08 -4.15
C HIS A 85 -19.08 7.09 -5.64
N SER A 86 -18.24 7.57 -6.56
CA SER A 86 -18.62 7.73 -7.98
C SER A 86 -17.76 6.96 -8.98
N ILE A 87 -16.83 6.10 -8.55
CA ILE A 87 -16.11 5.23 -9.50
C ILE A 87 -16.97 4.00 -9.81
N VAL A 88 -18.06 4.23 -10.55
CA VAL A 88 -18.54 3.20 -11.46
C VAL A 88 -17.62 3.29 -12.67
N ALA A 89 -16.65 2.38 -12.76
CA ALA A 89 -15.66 2.29 -13.85
C ALA A 89 -16.27 1.92 -15.22
N GLY A 90 -17.54 2.28 -15.48
CA GLY A 90 -18.34 1.73 -16.57
C GLY A 90 -18.85 2.72 -17.63
N TYR A 91 -18.94 4.03 -17.38
CA TYR A 91 -19.59 4.95 -18.33
C TYR A 91 -19.03 6.37 -18.28
N LEU A 92 -17.79 6.57 -18.73
CA LEU A 92 -17.29 7.89 -19.13
C LEU A 92 -16.61 7.74 -20.49
N ASN A 93 -17.13 8.45 -21.50
CA ASN A 93 -16.65 8.42 -22.88
C ASN A 93 -15.11 8.54 -22.95
N MET A 94 -14.46 7.54 -23.56
CA MET A 94 -12.99 7.43 -23.70
C MET A 94 -12.35 8.47 -24.66
N GLU A 95 -13.09 9.48 -25.13
CA GLU A 95 -12.61 10.41 -26.16
C GLU A 95 -11.58 11.45 -25.67
N SER A 96 -11.31 11.53 -24.36
CA SER A 96 -10.34 12.48 -23.79
C SER A 96 -9.49 11.84 -22.70
N CYS A 97 -8.21 12.22 -22.61
CA CYS A 97 -7.32 11.88 -21.48
C CYS A 97 -7.99 12.28 -20.15
N GLN A 98 -7.76 11.52 -19.09
CA GLN A 98 -8.45 11.67 -17.81
C GLN A 98 -7.43 11.67 -16.67
N VAL A 99 -7.46 12.71 -15.82
CA VAL A 99 -6.65 12.76 -14.59
C VAL A 99 -7.58 12.62 -13.38
N TYR A 100 -7.35 11.64 -12.54
CA TYR A 100 -8.16 11.32 -11.37
C TYR A 100 -7.38 11.57 -10.09
N TYR A 101 -7.97 12.31 -9.15
CA TYR A 101 -7.53 12.34 -7.76
C TYR A 101 -8.29 11.30 -6.96
N VAL A 102 -7.57 10.36 -6.35
CA VAL A 102 -8.13 9.21 -5.64
C VAL A 102 -7.58 9.19 -4.23
N GLN A 103 -8.44 8.97 -3.24
CA GLN A 103 -7.98 8.78 -1.86
C GLN A 103 -7.26 7.43 -1.80
N GLY A 104 -5.95 7.50 -1.51
CA GLY A 104 -4.96 6.43 -1.60
C GLY A 104 -4.31 6.09 -0.26
N GLY A 105 -3.36 5.16 -0.28
CA GLY A 105 -2.64 4.66 0.90
C GLY A 105 -3.21 3.36 1.46
N VAL A 106 -2.31 2.39 1.71
CA VAL A 106 -2.65 1.01 2.12
C VAL A 106 -3.42 1.00 3.44
N ALA A 107 -2.87 1.60 4.49
CA ALA A 107 -3.53 1.67 5.78
C ALA A 107 -4.88 2.42 5.73
N ARG A 108 -4.95 3.55 5.00
CA ARG A 108 -6.21 4.28 4.79
C ARG A 108 -7.27 3.45 4.07
N ASN A 109 -6.89 2.70 3.02
CA ASN A 109 -7.78 1.77 2.32
C ASN A 109 -8.35 0.70 3.27
N VAL A 110 -7.49 0.07 4.07
CA VAL A 110 -7.91 -0.94 5.05
C VAL A 110 -8.89 -0.35 6.05
N ALA A 111 -8.58 0.83 6.58
CA ALA A 111 -9.41 1.52 7.56
C ALA A 111 -10.77 1.96 6.99
N GLU A 112 -10.80 2.50 5.77
CA GLU A 112 -12.05 2.85 5.09
C GLU A 112 -12.90 1.62 4.81
N CYS A 113 -12.28 0.50 4.40
CA CYS A 113 -12.98 -0.77 4.20
C CYS A 113 -13.63 -1.26 5.51
N MET A 114 -12.87 -1.26 6.62
CA MET A 114 -13.40 -1.57 7.95
C MET A 114 -14.57 -0.67 8.34
N SER A 115 -14.47 0.64 8.06
CA SER A 115 -15.53 1.61 8.32
C SER A 115 -16.81 1.31 7.53
N LYS A 116 -16.69 1.01 6.23
CA LYS A 116 -17.81 0.63 5.37
C LYS A 116 -18.47 -0.69 5.80
N LEU A 117 -17.73 -1.57 6.49
CA LEU A 117 -18.25 -2.81 7.08
C LEU A 117 -18.84 -2.62 8.49
N GLY A 118 -18.90 -1.39 9.00
CA GLY A 118 -19.54 -1.04 10.27
C GLY A 118 -18.60 -0.96 11.48
N ALA A 119 -17.30 -1.18 11.30
CA ALA A 119 -16.32 -0.94 12.35
C ALA A 119 -15.94 0.55 12.45
N LYS A 120 -15.25 0.93 13.52
CA LYS A 120 -14.67 2.28 13.69
C LYS A 120 -13.18 2.14 13.96
N PRO A 121 -12.34 1.99 12.93
CA PRO A 121 -10.91 1.86 13.17
C PRO A 121 -10.29 3.18 13.64
N TYR A 122 -9.32 3.07 14.55
CA TYR A 122 -8.52 4.20 15.00
C TYR A 122 -7.27 4.32 14.13
N MET A 123 -7.20 5.35 13.30
CA MET A 123 -6.11 5.58 12.36
C MET A 123 -5.03 6.48 12.96
N ILE A 124 -3.78 6.01 12.93
CA ILE A 124 -2.58 6.79 13.23
C ILE A 124 -1.84 7.05 11.91
N SER A 125 -1.78 8.32 11.50
CA SER A 125 -1.22 8.74 10.20
C SER A 125 -0.60 10.14 10.29
N ALA A 126 -0.02 10.62 9.19
CA ALA A 126 0.59 11.94 9.06
C ALA A 126 0.21 12.60 7.73
N LEU A 127 -0.18 13.88 7.79
CA LEU A 127 -0.59 14.70 6.66
C LEU A 127 -0.02 16.13 6.77
N GLY A 128 0.13 16.78 5.62
CA GLY A 128 0.52 18.18 5.51
C GLY A 128 -0.63 19.16 5.70
N PHE A 129 -0.31 20.44 5.90
CA PHE A 129 -1.24 21.57 5.68
C PHE A 129 -1.25 21.99 4.21
N ASP A 130 -1.47 21.04 3.32
CA ASP A 130 -1.53 21.24 1.87
C ASP A 130 -2.87 20.76 1.29
N MET A 131 -3.06 20.99 -0.01
CA MET A 131 -4.29 20.61 -0.72
C MET A 131 -4.58 19.12 -0.61
N ALA A 132 -3.56 18.26 -0.74
CA ALA A 132 -3.71 16.82 -0.67
C ALA A 132 -4.16 16.35 0.72
N GLY A 133 -3.53 16.89 1.77
CA GLY A 133 -3.86 16.60 3.15
C GLY A 133 -5.27 17.08 3.52
N ASN A 134 -5.68 18.25 3.01
CA ASN A 134 -7.05 18.74 3.20
C ASN A 134 -8.07 17.81 2.52
N LEU A 135 -7.83 17.40 1.27
CA LEU A 135 -8.73 16.52 0.53
C LEU A 135 -8.91 15.16 1.22
N LEU A 136 -7.82 14.55 1.67
CA LEU A 136 -7.86 13.28 2.41
C LEU A 136 -8.58 13.42 3.75
N LEU A 137 -8.30 14.49 4.49
CA LEU A 137 -8.85 14.70 5.82
C LEU A 137 -10.33 15.08 5.81
N GLU A 138 -10.79 15.87 4.84
CA GLU A 138 -12.21 16.20 4.68
C GLU A 138 -13.04 14.95 4.43
N GLN A 139 -12.61 14.10 3.50
CA GLN A 139 -13.29 12.82 3.23
C GLN A 139 -13.31 11.92 4.47
N TRP A 140 -12.18 11.82 5.17
CA TRP A 140 -12.08 11.07 6.41
C TRP A 140 -13.07 11.53 7.48
N LYS A 141 -13.24 12.86 7.63
CA LYS A 141 -14.24 13.44 8.53
C LYS A 141 -15.67 13.17 8.08
N THR A 142 -15.95 13.24 6.78
CA THR A 142 -17.30 12.93 6.27
C THR A 142 -17.69 11.46 6.46
N ALA A 143 -16.72 10.56 6.57
CA ALA A 143 -16.93 9.16 6.95
C ALA A 143 -17.20 8.97 8.46
N GLY A 144 -17.17 10.04 9.25
CA GLY A 144 -17.39 9.99 10.70
C GLY A 144 -16.24 9.35 11.49
N LEU A 145 -15.04 9.26 10.90
CA LEU A 145 -13.87 8.65 11.52
C LEU A 145 -13.05 9.67 12.32
N SER A 146 -12.46 9.20 13.43
CA SER A 146 -11.64 10.04 14.29
C SER A 146 -10.40 10.55 13.57
N THR A 147 -10.04 11.81 13.81
CA THR A 147 -8.82 12.44 13.28
C THR A 147 -7.74 12.61 14.35
N GLU A 148 -7.98 12.15 15.58
CA GLU A 148 -7.07 12.38 16.71
C GLU A 148 -5.68 11.78 16.50
N GLY A 149 -5.59 10.61 15.85
CA GLY A 149 -4.33 9.96 15.50
C GLY A 149 -3.63 10.51 14.25
N ILE A 150 -4.22 11.49 13.57
CA ILE A 150 -3.67 12.06 12.33
C ILE A 150 -2.81 13.28 12.69
N LEU A 151 -1.49 13.12 12.62
CA LEU A 151 -0.54 14.24 12.74
C LEU A 151 -0.73 15.19 11.57
N LYS A 152 -0.99 16.47 11.85
CA LYS A 152 -1.02 17.53 10.83
C LYS A 152 0.03 18.59 11.12
N ASN A 153 0.94 18.82 10.19
CA ASN A 153 2.03 19.78 10.36
C ASN A 153 2.37 20.47 9.02
N LYS A 154 2.87 21.72 9.09
CA LYS A 154 3.26 22.54 7.93
C LYS A 154 4.57 22.06 7.30
N ASP A 155 5.38 21.36 8.10
CA ASP A 155 6.66 20.80 7.67
C ASP A 155 6.48 19.43 7.00
N ILE A 156 5.25 18.91 6.96
CA ILE A 156 4.90 17.65 6.30
C ILE A 156 4.37 17.97 4.90
N GLU A 157 4.97 17.38 3.89
CA GLU A 157 4.36 17.24 2.57
C GLU A 157 3.49 16.00 2.60
N THR A 158 2.19 16.14 2.33
CA THR A 158 1.27 15.00 2.28
C THR A 158 1.76 13.99 1.25
N PRO A 159 1.77 12.69 1.57
CA PRO A 159 2.16 11.67 0.61
C PRO A 159 1.30 11.69 -0.66
N VAL A 160 1.95 11.67 -1.82
CA VAL A 160 1.29 11.64 -3.14
C VAL A 160 1.94 10.58 -4.02
N VAL A 161 1.13 9.80 -4.73
CA VAL A 161 1.58 8.90 -5.79
C VAL A 161 0.95 9.33 -7.09
N CYS A 162 1.76 9.63 -8.10
CA CYS A 162 1.30 9.96 -9.44
C CYS A 162 1.61 8.80 -10.37
N ASN A 163 0.59 8.19 -10.95
CA ASN A 163 0.69 7.14 -11.95
C ASN A 163 0.20 7.68 -13.29
N ILE A 164 1.04 7.54 -14.31
CA ILE A 164 0.71 7.81 -15.71
C ILE A 164 0.55 6.45 -16.37
N PHE A 165 -0.64 6.18 -16.88
CA PHE A 165 -0.96 4.96 -17.60
C PHE A 165 -0.65 5.11 -19.10
N ASP A 166 -0.53 4.00 -19.82
CA ASP A 166 -0.57 3.97 -21.27
C ASP A 166 -2.01 3.81 -21.78
N VAL A 167 -2.18 3.75 -23.10
CA VAL A 167 -3.49 3.55 -23.73
C VAL A 167 -4.10 2.17 -23.47
N ASN A 168 -3.31 1.21 -22.99
CA ASN A 168 -3.75 -0.14 -22.64
C ASN A 168 -4.12 -0.25 -21.15
N GLY A 169 -3.90 0.81 -20.36
CA GLY A 169 -4.13 0.82 -18.92
C GLY A 169 -2.97 0.27 -18.08
N GLU A 170 -1.80 0.02 -18.69
CA GLU A 170 -0.58 -0.34 -17.95
C GLU A 170 0.12 0.91 -17.43
N VAL A 171 0.88 0.80 -16.33
CA VAL A 171 1.63 1.94 -15.79
C VAL A 171 2.83 2.25 -16.68
N ALA A 172 2.77 3.38 -17.40
CA ALA A 172 3.85 3.87 -18.24
C ALA A 172 4.94 4.57 -17.40
N ALA A 173 4.53 5.33 -16.38
CA ALA A 173 5.44 6.00 -15.45
C ALA A 173 4.77 6.20 -14.09
N GLY A 174 5.59 6.26 -13.03
CA GLY A 174 5.10 6.47 -11.67
C GLY A 174 6.09 7.28 -10.84
N VAL A 175 5.59 8.22 -10.04
CA VAL A 175 6.36 8.96 -9.05
C VAL A 175 5.66 8.87 -7.71
N ALA A 176 6.36 8.39 -6.68
CA ALA A 176 5.83 8.27 -5.33
C ALA A 176 6.62 9.18 -4.39
N SER A 177 5.96 10.20 -3.84
CA SER A 177 6.45 10.98 -2.70
C SER A 177 5.75 10.49 -1.45
N VAL A 178 6.39 9.56 -0.73
CA VAL A 178 5.81 8.93 0.48
C VAL A 178 6.77 8.94 1.68
N GLU A 179 7.91 9.63 1.54
CA GLU A 179 8.97 9.71 2.57
C GLU A 179 8.49 10.34 3.88
N ALA A 180 7.50 11.24 3.79
CA ALA A 180 6.91 11.88 4.96
C ALA A 180 6.38 10.86 6.00
N LEU A 181 5.86 9.71 5.56
CA LEU A 181 5.38 8.68 6.50
C LEU A 181 6.53 8.11 7.34
N GLU A 182 7.68 7.84 6.73
CA GLU A 182 8.86 7.32 7.43
C GLU A 182 9.45 8.35 8.39
N LYS A 183 9.42 9.62 7.98
CA LYS A 183 9.99 10.73 8.74
C LYS A 183 9.14 11.19 9.92
N TYR A 184 7.81 11.18 9.77
CA TYR A 184 6.90 11.81 10.75
C TYR A 184 6.04 10.84 11.55
N LEU A 185 5.81 9.61 11.08
CA LEU A 185 5.23 8.56 11.93
C LEU A 185 6.30 7.95 12.82
N THR A 186 6.86 8.76 13.72
CA THR A 186 7.95 8.36 14.61
C THR A 186 7.44 7.47 15.75
N PRO A 187 8.33 6.72 16.43
CA PRO A 187 8.00 6.02 17.67
C PRO A 187 7.33 6.94 18.69
N ASP A 188 7.84 8.17 18.85
CA ASP A 188 7.32 9.14 19.81
C ASP A 188 5.88 9.55 19.49
N TRP A 189 5.54 9.72 18.21
CA TRP A 189 4.16 10.00 17.81
C TRP A 189 3.23 8.83 18.14
N ILE A 190 3.64 7.61 17.78
CA ILE A 190 2.88 6.38 18.03
C ILE A 190 2.65 6.16 19.53
N LEU A 191 3.68 6.40 20.35
CA LEU A 191 3.62 6.21 21.81
C LEU A 191 2.63 7.14 22.52
N ARG A 192 2.23 8.27 21.92
CA ARG A 192 1.17 9.13 22.47
C ARG A 192 -0.18 8.41 22.56
N TYR A 193 -0.38 7.40 21.70
CA TYR A 193 -1.62 6.61 21.63
C TYR A 193 -1.45 5.24 22.30
N LYS A 194 -0.51 5.12 23.25
CA LYS A 194 -0.26 3.88 23.98
C LYS A 194 -1.51 3.29 24.59
N SER A 195 -2.34 4.09 25.25
CA SER A 195 -3.58 3.61 25.86
C SER A 195 -4.51 2.94 24.84
N THR A 196 -4.68 3.56 23.66
CA THR A 196 -5.50 3.04 22.55
C THR A 196 -4.92 1.75 21.99
N LEU A 197 -3.60 1.70 21.78
CA LEU A 197 -2.88 0.51 21.30
C LEU A 197 -3.01 -0.67 22.26
N LEU A 198 -2.88 -0.43 23.57
CA LEU A 198 -2.96 -1.49 24.59
C LEU A 198 -4.36 -2.10 24.69
N SER A 199 -5.40 -1.36 24.30
CA SER A 199 -6.79 -1.84 24.27
C SER A 199 -7.22 -2.42 22.92
N ALA A 200 -6.39 -2.29 21.88
CA ALA A 200 -6.75 -2.68 20.52
C ALA A 200 -6.96 -4.21 20.41
N PRO A 201 -8.04 -4.68 19.79
CA PRO A 201 -8.25 -6.12 19.56
C PRO A 201 -7.34 -6.65 18.44
N VAL A 202 -6.84 -5.76 17.58
CA VAL A 202 -5.85 -6.04 16.52
C VAL A 202 -5.11 -4.74 16.20
N LEU A 203 -3.81 -4.87 15.93
CA LEU A 203 -2.97 -3.80 15.40
C LEU A 203 -2.65 -4.12 13.94
N MET A 204 -2.98 -3.22 13.01
CA MET A 204 -2.49 -3.27 11.64
C MET A 204 -1.41 -2.21 11.43
N VAL A 205 -0.28 -2.61 10.84
CA VAL A 205 0.81 -1.72 10.43
C VAL A 205 1.13 -1.96 8.97
N ASP A 206 1.29 -0.89 8.19
CA ASP A 206 1.80 -1.01 6.83
C ASP A 206 3.32 -0.81 6.77
N ALA A 207 3.95 -1.35 5.72
CA ALA A 207 5.38 -1.24 5.53
C ALA A 207 5.85 0.18 5.12
N ASN A 208 4.99 1.20 5.09
CA ASN A 208 5.43 2.58 4.90
C ASN A 208 6.09 3.15 6.15
N LEU A 209 5.91 2.54 7.32
CA LEU A 209 6.60 2.94 8.55
C LEU A 209 8.11 2.68 8.48
N SER A 210 8.88 3.50 9.18
CA SER A 210 10.31 3.25 9.42
C SER A 210 10.51 1.99 10.28
N GLY A 211 11.70 1.39 10.21
CA GLY A 211 12.07 0.23 11.05
C GLY A 211 11.82 0.45 12.54
N PRO A 212 12.31 1.57 13.14
CA PRO A 212 12.04 1.87 14.54
C PRO A 212 10.55 2.00 14.88
N SER A 213 9.75 2.60 14.00
CA SER A 213 8.30 2.75 14.19
C SER A 213 7.56 1.43 14.12
N LEU A 214 7.95 0.55 13.18
CA LEU A 214 7.43 -0.82 13.10
C LEU A 214 7.77 -1.60 14.37
N GLU A 215 9.04 -1.61 14.79
CA GLU A 215 9.47 -2.31 16.01
C GLU A 215 8.75 -1.81 17.26
N THR A 216 8.61 -0.50 17.42
CA THR A 216 7.90 0.11 18.55
C THR A 216 6.44 -0.34 18.57
N SER A 217 5.76 -0.27 17.43
CA SER A 217 4.35 -0.65 17.30
C SER A 217 4.14 -2.13 17.60
N CYS A 218 4.92 -3.00 16.96
CA CYS A 218 4.80 -4.45 17.10
C CYS A 218 5.17 -4.92 18.51
N LYS A 219 6.19 -4.33 19.14
CA LYS A 219 6.56 -4.65 20.52
C LYS A 219 5.43 -4.31 21.50
N MET A 220 4.77 -3.17 21.33
CA MET A 220 3.64 -2.79 22.19
C MET A 220 2.46 -3.76 22.07
N ALA A 221 2.18 -4.22 20.85
CA ALA A 221 1.14 -5.22 20.62
C ALA A 221 1.52 -6.57 21.25
N ALA A 222 2.77 -7.01 21.08
CA ALA A 222 3.28 -8.23 21.69
C ALA A 222 3.21 -8.20 23.23
N ASP A 223 3.55 -7.07 23.86
CA ASP A 223 3.50 -6.89 25.33
C ASP A 223 2.08 -7.05 25.90
N THR A 224 1.03 -6.94 25.06
CA THR A 224 -0.38 -7.11 25.45
C THR A 224 -1.05 -8.36 24.89
N GLY A 225 -0.31 -9.14 24.09
CA GLY A 225 -0.88 -10.25 23.31
C GLY A 225 -1.87 -9.80 22.23
N CYS A 226 -1.79 -8.54 21.79
CA CYS A 226 -2.58 -8.04 20.68
C CYS A 226 -2.00 -8.59 19.35
N PRO A 227 -2.83 -9.23 18.49
CA PRO A 227 -2.36 -9.75 17.22
C PRO A 227 -1.96 -8.61 16.27
N VAL A 228 -0.85 -8.81 15.55
CA VAL A 228 -0.31 -7.85 14.58
C VAL A 228 -0.58 -8.32 13.15
N TRP A 229 -1.18 -7.45 12.34
CA TRP A 229 -1.27 -7.57 10.89
C TRP A 229 -0.26 -6.65 10.22
N PHE A 230 0.79 -7.23 9.64
CA PHE A 230 1.71 -6.50 8.78
C PHE A 230 1.26 -6.52 7.32
N GLU A 231 1.16 -5.36 6.68
CA GLU A 231 0.90 -5.25 5.24
C GLU A 231 2.19 -4.80 4.52
N PRO A 232 2.74 -5.61 3.59
CA PRO A 232 4.05 -5.41 2.96
C PRO A 232 4.19 -4.20 2.00
N VAL A 233 3.11 -3.58 1.54
CA VAL A 233 2.99 -2.43 0.60
C VAL A 233 3.60 -2.65 -0.79
N SER A 234 4.87 -3.05 -0.89
CA SER A 234 5.59 -3.29 -2.13
C SER A 234 6.71 -4.32 -1.94
N VAL A 235 7.26 -4.86 -3.03
CA VAL A 235 8.39 -5.81 -2.98
C VAL A 235 9.59 -5.26 -2.21
N THR A 236 9.86 -3.96 -2.33
CA THR A 236 10.99 -3.33 -1.63
C THR A 236 10.69 -3.16 -0.14
N LYS A 237 9.49 -2.66 0.20
CA LYS A 237 9.10 -2.36 1.59
C LYS A 237 8.77 -3.62 2.40
N SER A 238 8.34 -4.70 1.74
CA SER A 238 8.04 -5.99 2.38
C SER A 238 9.20 -6.54 3.19
N ARG A 239 10.44 -6.25 2.78
CA ARG A 239 11.68 -6.66 3.47
C ARG A 239 11.75 -6.17 4.91
N ARG A 240 11.02 -5.10 5.26
CA ARG A 240 10.93 -4.58 6.64
C ARG A 240 10.36 -5.59 7.63
N ILE A 241 9.66 -6.62 7.16
CA ILE A 241 9.22 -7.73 8.01
C ILE A 241 10.37 -8.39 8.77
N SER A 242 11.61 -8.37 8.25
CA SER A 242 12.73 -9.10 8.84
C SER A 242 13.06 -8.69 10.28
N SER A 243 12.80 -7.44 10.66
CA SER A 243 13.07 -6.97 12.03
C SER A 243 11.91 -7.22 13.00
N ILE A 244 10.71 -7.49 12.48
CA ILE A 244 9.48 -7.58 13.28
C ILE A 244 8.77 -8.94 13.24
N ALA A 245 9.21 -9.90 12.41
CA ALA A 245 8.56 -11.19 12.21
C ALA A 245 8.36 -12.06 13.49
N LYS A 246 9.03 -11.71 14.59
CA LYS A 246 8.95 -12.38 15.89
C LYS A 246 7.80 -11.88 16.77
N TYR A 247 7.24 -10.72 16.45
CA TYR A 247 6.11 -10.10 17.14
C TYR A 247 4.81 -10.53 16.49
#